data_AF-A0A8R1HIM4-F1
#
_entry.id   AF-A0A8R1HIM4-F1
#
_cell.length_a   1.000
_cell.length_b   1.000
_cell.length_c   1.000
_cell.angle_alpha   90.00
_cell.angle_beta   90.00
_cell.angle_gamma   90.00
#
_symmetry.space_group_name_H-M   'P 1'
#
loop_
_entity.id
_entity.type
_entity.pdbx_description
1 polymer ?
#
loop_
_entity_poly.entity_id
_entity_poly.type
_entity_poly.pdbx_seq_one_letter_code
_entity_poly.pdbx_strand_id
1 'polypeptide(L)'
;MCLYTTRGVPFLTLFDTGASITLIRPESAQRLGLEEVSSTNLTIAGFSNTVTSVSKIYKVSFTLPKSTITLNTLIADTPYLPTTEFLAPSFSPEDEESLRLHHVDVDQIVNTYKHDYKPIDVILGNDIISWMQKHSKRIVLPSGRVVDITPLGAVAFRPLIQTYCPATATPPASTLASTVTQTREDLPTPTHRSTTEEEWDISLSEEIAQMWKMENIGINAPSSEEKKETTDLIKEFKNNLNELESGEIEVAFPWNDNKNRLAHNFNMAFVRLKSNFDRLQEKEMLEQYSAMFSEQLNINIIEMVTPEMDRAEGPTSPFPTEPS
;
A
#
# COMPACT_ATOMS: atom_id res chain seq x y z
N MET A 1 -13.73 -3.95 5.63
CA MET A 1 -14.64 -4.84 6.39
C MET A 1 -15.79 -4.04 6.99
N CYS A 2 -16.92 -4.68 7.35
CA CYS A 2 -18.01 -4.04 8.09
C CYS A 2 -18.00 -4.55 9.54
N LEU A 3 -17.94 -3.64 10.50
CA LEU A 3 -17.93 -3.94 11.94
C LEU A 3 -19.22 -3.48 12.60
N TYR A 4 -19.48 -3.99 13.80
CA TYR A 4 -20.68 -3.69 14.57
C TYR A 4 -20.34 -3.26 15.99
N THR A 5 -20.97 -2.17 16.43
CA THR A 5 -20.94 -1.75 17.83
C THR A 5 -21.71 -2.74 18.71
N THR A 6 -21.55 -2.65 20.03
CA THR A 6 -22.37 -3.41 21.00
C THR A 6 -23.87 -3.17 20.88
N ARG A 7 -24.30 -2.07 20.26
CA ARG A 7 -25.70 -1.76 19.94
C ARG A 7 -26.18 -2.32 18.60
N GLY A 8 -25.33 -3.06 17.88
CA GLY A 8 -25.64 -3.61 16.56
C GLY A 8 -25.61 -2.58 15.43
N VAL A 9 -25.12 -1.37 15.67
CA VAL A 9 -24.99 -0.33 14.62
C VAL A 9 -23.75 -0.63 13.77
N PRO A 10 -23.87 -0.74 12.44
CA PRO A 10 -22.76 -1.01 11.55
C PRO A 10 -21.89 0.22 11.30
N PHE A 11 -20.60 -0.02 11.08
CA PHE A 11 -19.66 0.96 10.56
C PHE A 11 -18.64 0.31 9.62
N LEU A 12 -18.24 1.08 8.61
CA LEU A 12 -17.41 0.63 7.51
C LEU A 12 -15.96 0.95 7.80
N THR A 13 -15.10 -0.04 7.61
CA THR A 13 -13.73 0.06 8.09
C THR A 13 -12.74 -0.36 7.02
N LEU A 14 -11.75 0.49 6.79
CA LEU A 14 -10.57 0.16 6.01
C LEU A 14 -9.53 -0.48 6.92
N PHE A 15 -9.00 -1.62 6.50
CA PHE A 15 -7.91 -2.29 7.18
C PHE A 15 -6.60 -1.79 6.57
N ASP A 16 -5.84 -0.98 7.30
CA ASP A 16 -4.66 -0.29 6.77
C ASP A 16 -3.43 -0.53 7.65
N THR A 17 -2.59 -1.48 7.22
CA THR A 17 -1.33 -1.79 7.90
C THR A 17 -0.29 -0.66 7.81
N GLY A 18 -0.51 0.33 6.93
CA GLY A 18 0.32 1.53 6.80
C GLY A 18 -0.04 2.63 7.80
N ALA A 19 -1.19 2.53 8.48
CA ALA A 19 -1.60 3.45 9.52
C ALA A 19 -1.08 2.99 10.89
N SER A 20 -0.39 3.89 11.62
CA SER A 20 0.11 3.58 12.97
C SER A 20 -1.00 3.49 14.01
N ILE A 21 -2.04 4.31 13.87
CA ILE A 21 -3.15 4.42 14.82
C ILE A 21 -4.49 4.33 14.10
N THR A 22 -5.51 3.87 14.82
CA THR A 22 -6.88 3.79 14.33
C THR A 22 -7.56 5.15 14.42
N LEU A 23 -8.24 5.55 13.33
CA LEU A 23 -8.86 6.87 13.19
C LEU A 23 -10.31 6.76 12.74
N ILE A 24 -11.18 7.59 13.30
CA ILE A 24 -12.60 7.67 12.94
C ILE A 24 -12.96 9.04 12.37
N ARG A 25 -13.91 9.07 11.43
CA ARG A 25 -14.49 10.34 10.97
C ARG A 25 -15.41 10.95 12.05
N PRO A 26 -15.35 12.26 12.35
CA PRO A 26 -16.17 12.90 13.39
C PRO A 26 -17.68 12.67 13.23
N GLU A 27 -18.19 12.78 12.00
CA GLU A 27 -19.60 12.53 11.68
C GLU A 27 -19.98 11.07 11.96
N SER A 28 -19.04 10.14 11.72
CA SER A 28 -19.23 8.72 12.01
C SER A 28 -19.25 8.47 13.53
N ALA A 29 -18.38 9.12 14.30
CA ALA A 29 -18.39 9.02 15.76
C ALA A 29 -19.71 9.53 16.36
N GLN A 30 -20.22 10.65 15.85
CA GLN A 30 -21.51 11.21 16.25
C GLN A 30 -22.68 10.28 15.87
N ARG A 31 -22.71 9.80 14.62
CA ARG A 31 -23.74 8.86 14.13
C ARG A 31 -23.74 7.56 14.92
N LEU A 32 -22.57 7.06 15.29
CA LEU A 32 -22.41 5.87 16.12
C LEU A 32 -22.72 6.13 17.59
N GLY A 33 -22.92 7.38 18.00
CA GLY A 33 -23.23 7.80 19.36
C GLY A 33 -22.15 7.38 20.36
N LEU A 34 -20.87 7.54 19.97
CA LEU A 34 -19.73 7.17 20.80
C LEU A 34 -19.54 8.18 21.94
N GLU A 35 -19.09 7.68 23.09
CA GLU A 35 -18.78 8.50 24.26
C GLU A 35 -17.41 9.15 24.10
N GLU A 36 -17.37 10.48 24.12
CA GLU A 36 -16.13 11.25 24.16
C GLU A 36 -15.51 11.14 25.56
N VAL A 37 -14.28 10.64 25.64
CA VAL A 37 -13.55 10.42 26.90
C VAL A 37 -12.59 11.58 27.17
N SER A 38 -11.93 12.08 26.13
CA SER A 38 -10.93 13.14 26.24
C SER A 38 -10.69 13.79 24.87
N SER A 39 -9.78 14.76 24.82
CA SER A 39 -9.26 15.35 23.58
C SER A 39 -7.74 15.47 23.67
N THR A 40 -7.06 15.40 22.52
CA THR A 40 -5.60 15.51 22.42
C THR A 40 -5.20 16.24 21.14
N ASN A 41 -3.99 16.81 21.09
CA ASN A 41 -3.43 17.31 19.84
C ASN A 41 -2.83 16.14 19.07
N LEU A 42 -3.48 15.76 17.97
CA LEU A 42 -3.03 14.68 17.11
C LEU A 42 -2.33 15.25 15.88
N THR A 43 -1.15 14.72 15.57
CA THR A 43 -0.43 15.02 14.33
C THR A 43 -0.45 13.79 13.42
N ILE A 44 -1.00 13.96 12.22
CA ILE A 44 -1.09 12.92 11.20
C ILE A 44 -0.12 13.27 10.08
N ALA A 45 0.90 12.43 9.90
CA ALA A 45 1.85 12.54 8.81
C ALA A 45 1.48 11.55 7.71
N GLY A 46 0.99 12.04 6.58
CA GLY A 46 0.76 11.27 5.36
C GLY A 46 1.89 11.46 4.36
N PHE A 47 1.76 10.82 3.19
CA PHE A 47 2.79 10.85 2.14
C PHE A 47 3.12 12.27 1.60
N SER A 48 2.15 13.18 1.62
CA SER A 48 2.32 14.53 1.05
C SER A 48 2.29 15.64 2.09
N ASN A 49 1.57 15.45 3.20
CA ASN A 49 1.30 16.50 4.16
C ASN A 49 1.34 15.96 5.60
N THR A 50 1.76 16.82 6.51
CA THR A 50 1.62 16.62 7.96
C THR A 50 0.62 17.63 8.47
N VAL A 51 -0.42 17.16 9.15
CA VAL A 51 -1.48 18.02 9.69
C VAL A 51 -1.62 17.77 11.18
N THR A 52 -1.69 18.84 11.96
CA THR A 52 -1.94 18.78 13.40
C THR A 52 -3.30 19.39 13.70
N SER A 53 -4.13 18.66 14.42
CA SER A 53 -5.45 19.14 14.86
C SER A 53 -5.79 18.61 16.25
N VAL A 54 -6.66 19.33 16.95
CA VAL A 54 -7.31 18.80 18.15
C VAL A 54 -8.21 17.64 17.71
N SER A 55 -7.97 16.47 18.29
CA SER A 55 -8.69 15.24 18.04
C SER A 55 -9.39 14.80 19.31
N LYS A 56 -10.66 14.43 19.18
CA LYS A 56 -11.46 13.85 20.26
C LYS A 56 -11.20 12.36 20.33
N ILE A 57 -11.11 11.85 21.54
CA ILE A 57 -10.88 10.44 21.83
C ILE A 57 -12.20 9.82 22.28
N TYR A 58 -12.63 8.80 21.56
CA TYR A 58 -13.87 8.08 21.80
C TYR A 58 -13.61 6.67 22.33
N LYS A 59 -14.44 6.23 23.27
CA LYS A 59 -14.46 4.81 23.67
C LYS A 59 -15.32 4.02 22.69
N VAL A 60 -14.76 2.97 22.13
CA VAL A 60 -15.46 2.07 21.19
C VAL A 60 -15.46 0.65 21.74
N SER A 61 -16.65 0.05 21.74
CA SER A 61 -16.87 -1.33 22.13
C SER A 61 -17.36 -2.14 20.94
N PHE A 62 -16.60 -3.16 20.56
CA PHE A 62 -16.95 -4.11 19.50
C PHE A 62 -17.59 -5.35 20.10
N THR A 63 -18.62 -5.88 19.44
CA THR A 63 -19.11 -7.23 19.72
C THR A 63 -18.33 -8.22 18.89
N LEU A 64 -17.69 -9.21 19.53
CA LEU A 64 -17.07 -10.30 18.81
C LEU A 64 -18.16 -11.24 18.26
N PRO A 65 -18.11 -11.64 16.98
CA PRO A 65 -19.05 -12.61 16.43
C PRO A 65 -19.03 -13.90 17.26
N LYS A 66 -20.23 -14.39 17.64
CA LYS A 66 -20.43 -15.65 18.39
C LYS A 66 -19.78 -15.69 19.79
N SER A 67 -19.44 -14.54 20.38
CA SER A 67 -18.88 -14.44 21.73
C SER A 67 -19.66 -13.44 22.60
N THR A 68 -19.68 -13.67 23.91
CA THR A 68 -20.18 -12.70 24.90
C THR A 68 -19.13 -11.65 25.27
N ILE A 69 -17.91 -11.77 24.74
CA ILE A 69 -16.79 -10.87 25.01
C ILE A 69 -16.93 -9.61 24.15
N THR A 70 -16.76 -8.46 24.76
CA THR A 70 -16.67 -7.16 24.08
C THR A 70 -15.23 -6.66 24.10
N LEU A 71 -14.70 -6.26 22.94
CA LEU A 71 -13.42 -5.57 22.87
C LEU A 71 -13.64 -4.08 23.10
N ASN A 72 -12.95 -3.49 24.07
CA ASN A 72 -12.98 -2.05 24.32
C ASN A 72 -11.67 -1.43 23.85
N THR A 73 -11.76 -0.36 23.07
CA THR A 73 -10.59 0.42 22.65
C THR A 73 -10.90 1.92 22.68
N LEU A 74 -9.85 2.73 22.53
CA LEU A 74 -9.95 4.17 22.31
C LEU A 74 -9.64 4.48 20.84
N ILE A 75 -10.43 5.34 20.22
CA ILE A 75 -10.23 5.77 18.84
C ILE A 75 -10.21 7.29 18.78
N ALA A 76 -9.22 7.84 18.10
CA ALA A 76 -9.09 9.27 17.86
C ALA A 76 -9.87 9.66 16.59
N ASP A 77 -10.53 10.82 16.60
CA ASP A 77 -11.17 11.34 15.39
C ASP A 77 -10.25 12.22 14.54
N THR A 78 -10.61 12.40 13.27
CA THR A 78 -9.95 13.38 12.41
C THR A 78 -10.85 13.83 11.26
N PRO A 79 -10.94 15.13 10.96
CA PRO A 79 -11.67 15.63 9.80
C PRO A 79 -10.95 15.31 8.48
N TYR A 80 -9.70 14.83 8.54
CA TYR A 80 -8.86 14.59 7.36
C TYR A 80 -8.89 13.14 6.85
N LEU A 81 -9.83 12.32 7.31
CA LEU A 81 -9.97 10.95 6.85
C LEU A 81 -10.32 10.94 5.35
N PRO A 82 -9.60 10.20 4.49
CA PRO A 82 -9.89 10.15 3.05
C PRO A 82 -11.33 9.73 2.76
N THR A 83 -11.86 10.19 1.63
CA THR A 83 -13.20 9.83 1.13
C THR A 83 -13.23 8.47 0.46
N THR A 84 -12.37 7.54 0.88
CA THR A 84 -12.28 6.19 0.32
C THR A 84 -13.63 5.50 0.45
N GLU A 85 -14.09 4.93 -0.65
CA GLU A 85 -15.35 4.21 -0.69
C GLU A 85 -15.16 2.74 -0.29
N PHE A 86 -16.13 2.21 0.45
CA PHE A 86 -16.21 0.81 0.77
C PHE A 86 -16.67 0.02 -0.46
N LEU A 87 -16.03 -1.13 -0.69
CA LEU A 87 -16.45 -2.12 -1.67
C LEU A 87 -16.42 -3.50 -1.02
N ALA A 88 -17.53 -4.22 -1.14
CA ALA A 88 -17.62 -5.60 -0.71
C ALA A 88 -16.72 -6.50 -1.58
N PRO A 89 -16.09 -7.52 -0.98
CA PRO A 89 -15.32 -8.48 -1.75
C PRO A 89 -16.26 -9.38 -2.59
N SER A 90 -15.90 -9.58 -3.85
CA SER A 90 -16.54 -10.57 -4.73
C SER A 90 -15.76 -11.88 -4.72
N PHE A 91 -16.45 -13.02 -4.62
CA PHE A 91 -15.83 -14.35 -4.61
C PHE A 91 -16.35 -15.18 -5.80
N SER A 92 -15.53 -16.10 -6.31
CA SER A 92 -16.00 -17.10 -7.27
C SER A 92 -16.81 -18.20 -6.56
N PRO A 93 -17.59 -19.02 -7.28
CA PRO A 93 -18.31 -20.14 -6.69
C PRO A 93 -17.40 -21.11 -5.91
N GLU A 94 -16.19 -21.36 -6.42
CA GLU A 94 -15.18 -22.23 -5.79
C GLU A 94 -14.61 -21.58 -4.51
N ASP A 95 -14.38 -20.28 -4.54
CA ASP A 95 -13.97 -19.51 -3.36
C ASP A 95 -15.03 -19.56 -2.26
N GLU A 96 -16.31 -19.38 -2.61
CA GLU A 96 -17.39 -19.48 -1.65
C GLU A 96 -17.54 -20.88 -1.05
N GLU A 97 -17.35 -21.93 -1.86
CA GLU A 97 -17.36 -23.31 -1.37
C GLU A 97 -16.21 -23.55 -0.38
N SER A 98 -15.01 -23.07 -0.71
CA SER A 98 -13.86 -23.13 0.20
C SER A 98 -14.11 -22.36 1.51
N LEU A 99 -14.72 -21.18 1.45
CA LEU A 99 -15.08 -20.41 2.64
C LEU A 99 -16.09 -21.17 3.52
N ARG A 100 -17.13 -21.78 2.92
CA ARG A 100 -18.10 -22.62 3.63
C ARG A 100 -17.43 -23.82 4.31
N LEU A 101 -16.49 -24.48 3.64
CA LEU A 101 -15.72 -25.60 4.19
C LEU A 101 -14.89 -25.18 5.41
N HIS A 102 -14.39 -23.94 5.43
CA HIS A 102 -13.65 -23.38 6.56
C HIS A 102 -14.56 -22.80 7.67
N HIS A 103 -15.86 -23.07 7.63
CA HIS A 103 -16.87 -22.57 8.57
C HIS A 103 -16.96 -21.03 8.63
N VAL A 104 -16.63 -20.37 7.52
CA VAL A 104 -16.77 -18.92 7.38
C VAL A 104 -18.20 -18.61 6.93
N ASP A 105 -18.82 -17.65 7.61
CA ASP A 105 -20.15 -17.14 7.24
C ASP A 105 -20.01 -16.24 6.01
N VAL A 106 -20.19 -16.83 4.82
CA VAL A 106 -20.05 -16.14 3.53
C VAL A 106 -21.07 -15.01 3.41
N ASP A 107 -22.28 -15.22 3.91
CA ASP A 107 -23.36 -14.23 3.86
C ASP A 107 -22.99 -12.97 4.64
N GLN A 108 -22.31 -13.08 5.79
CA GLN A 108 -21.84 -11.90 6.53
C GLN A 108 -20.81 -11.08 5.76
N ILE A 109 -20.05 -11.71 4.85
CA ILE A 109 -19.02 -11.03 4.07
C ILE A 109 -19.63 -10.45 2.80
N VAL A 110 -20.36 -11.26 2.05
CA VAL A 110 -20.92 -10.89 0.74
C VAL A 110 -22.02 -9.85 0.92
N ASN A 111 -22.94 -10.02 1.89
CA ASN A 111 -24.05 -9.07 2.11
C ASN A 111 -23.61 -7.67 2.56
N THR A 112 -22.30 -7.43 2.70
CA THR A 112 -21.77 -6.07 2.84
C THR A 112 -21.91 -5.23 1.58
N TYR A 113 -22.24 -5.81 0.41
CA TYR A 113 -22.50 -5.08 -0.85
C TYR A 113 -23.57 -3.98 -0.72
N LYS A 114 -24.49 -4.10 0.25
CA LYS A 114 -25.49 -3.06 0.59
C LYS A 114 -24.86 -1.74 1.09
N HIS A 115 -23.55 -1.76 1.33
CA HIS A 115 -22.75 -0.62 1.75
C HIS A 115 -21.76 -0.17 0.67
N ASP A 116 -21.79 -0.74 -0.53
CA ASP A 116 -20.91 -0.33 -1.61
C ASP A 116 -21.05 1.16 -1.92
N TYR A 117 -19.92 1.77 -2.28
CA TYR A 117 -19.79 3.20 -2.61
C TYR A 117 -20.09 4.16 -1.44
N LYS A 118 -20.31 3.64 -0.23
CA LYS A 118 -20.39 4.48 0.97
C LYS A 118 -18.99 4.81 1.47
N PRO A 119 -18.74 6.04 1.95
CA PRO A 119 -17.43 6.38 2.50
C PRO A 119 -17.13 5.52 3.74
N ILE A 120 -15.88 5.10 3.89
CA ILE A 120 -15.42 4.41 5.11
C ILE A 120 -15.59 5.31 6.32
N ASP A 121 -15.95 4.73 7.47
CA ASP A 121 -16.09 5.45 8.73
C ASP A 121 -14.77 5.50 9.51
N VAL A 122 -13.98 4.43 9.41
CA VAL A 122 -12.80 4.17 10.24
C VAL A 122 -11.66 3.64 9.39
N ILE A 123 -10.44 4.10 9.65
CA ILE A 123 -9.20 3.43 9.26
C ILE A 123 -8.69 2.67 10.49
N LEU A 124 -8.58 1.35 10.41
CA LEU A 124 -7.90 0.55 11.42
C LEU A 124 -6.41 0.59 11.17
N GLY A 125 -5.65 0.98 12.19
CA GLY A 125 -4.20 0.97 12.18
C GLY A 125 -3.59 -0.18 12.98
N ASN A 126 -2.26 -0.20 13.06
CA ASN A 126 -1.49 -1.25 13.71
C ASN A 126 -1.68 -1.34 15.23
N ASP A 127 -2.22 -0.30 15.85
CA ASP A 127 -2.68 -0.31 17.26
C ASP A 127 -3.78 -1.35 17.54
N ILE A 128 -4.59 -1.72 16.54
CA ILE A 128 -5.63 -2.77 16.65
C ILE A 128 -5.33 -3.95 15.72
N ILE A 129 -4.79 -3.70 14.53
CA ILE A 129 -4.49 -4.74 13.52
C ILE A 129 -3.56 -5.81 14.08
N SER A 130 -2.49 -5.41 14.77
CA SER A 130 -1.53 -6.37 15.35
C SER A 130 -2.19 -7.36 16.30
N TRP A 131 -3.11 -6.87 17.16
CA TRP A 131 -3.90 -7.72 18.04
C TRP A 131 -4.85 -8.63 17.26
N MET A 132 -5.56 -8.11 16.24
CA MET A 132 -6.45 -8.93 15.41
C MET A 132 -5.72 -10.05 14.68
N GLN A 133 -4.54 -9.76 14.13
CA GLN A 133 -3.71 -10.72 13.40
C GLN A 133 -3.18 -11.83 14.29
N LYS A 134 -2.77 -11.52 15.53
CA LYS A 134 -2.36 -12.53 16.52
C LYS A 134 -3.43 -13.58 16.81
N HIS A 135 -4.69 -13.22 16.60
CA HIS A 135 -5.85 -14.06 16.86
C HIS A 135 -6.62 -14.43 15.58
N SER A 136 -6.02 -14.21 14.41
CA SER A 136 -6.66 -14.52 13.13
C SER A 136 -6.23 -15.88 12.59
N LYS A 137 -7.08 -16.45 11.73
CA LYS A 137 -6.75 -17.60 10.89
C LYS A 137 -6.74 -17.16 9.44
N ARG A 138 -5.61 -17.34 8.75
CA ARG A 138 -5.48 -17.06 7.32
C ARG A 138 -5.94 -18.25 6.47
N ILE A 139 -6.68 -17.96 5.41
CA ILE A 139 -7.15 -18.93 4.41
C ILE A 139 -6.74 -18.41 3.03
N VAL A 140 -6.15 -19.29 2.22
CA VAL A 140 -5.91 -19.03 0.79
C VAL A 140 -7.02 -19.73 0.01
N LEU A 141 -7.76 -18.96 -0.78
CA LEU A 141 -8.87 -19.44 -1.60
C LEU A 141 -8.37 -19.95 -2.96
N PRO A 142 -9.15 -20.80 -3.66
CA PRO A 142 -8.81 -21.31 -4.99
C PRO A 142 -8.42 -20.24 -6.01
N SER A 143 -9.00 -19.03 -5.94
CA SER A 143 -8.62 -17.89 -6.79
C SER A 143 -7.24 -17.29 -6.48
N GLY A 144 -6.52 -17.79 -5.47
CA GLY A 144 -5.31 -17.18 -4.92
C GLY A 144 -5.58 -16.01 -3.98
N ARG A 145 -6.86 -15.69 -3.72
CA ARG A 145 -7.25 -14.66 -2.77
C ARG A 145 -6.98 -15.09 -1.33
N VAL A 146 -6.49 -14.16 -0.52
CA VAL A 146 -6.27 -14.39 0.91
C VAL A 146 -7.42 -13.80 1.73
N VAL A 147 -7.92 -14.56 2.70
CA VAL A 147 -8.91 -14.10 3.68
C VAL A 147 -8.38 -14.36 5.08
N ASP A 148 -8.32 -13.31 5.90
CA ASP A 148 -8.00 -13.42 7.33
C ASP A 148 -9.30 -13.44 8.14
N ILE A 149 -9.53 -14.54 8.85
CA ILE A 149 -10.65 -14.69 9.77
C ILE A 149 -10.21 -14.15 11.12
N THR A 150 -10.56 -12.89 11.40
CA THR A 150 -10.21 -12.22 12.66
C THR A 150 -11.31 -12.39 13.71
N PRO A 151 -11.02 -12.14 15.01
CA PRO A 151 -12.04 -12.13 16.05
C PRO A 151 -13.16 -11.10 15.85
N LEU A 152 -12.97 -10.10 15.00
CA LEU A 152 -13.97 -9.05 14.71
C LEU A 152 -14.74 -9.30 13.41
N GLY A 153 -14.30 -10.24 12.59
CA GLY A 153 -14.89 -10.55 11.28
C GLY A 153 -13.83 -10.92 10.25
N ALA A 154 -14.28 -11.38 9.09
CA ALA A 154 -13.37 -11.73 8.01
C ALA A 154 -12.88 -10.49 7.25
N VAL A 155 -11.60 -10.48 6.89
CA VAL A 155 -10.96 -9.48 6.06
C VAL A 155 -10.48 -10.17 4.79
N ALA A 156 -11.10 -9.83 3.66
CA ALA A 156 -10.71 -10.34 2.36
C ALA A 156 -9.73 -9.37 1.70
N PHE A 157 -8.54 -9.85 1.40
CA PHE A 157 -7.56 -9.10 0.62
C PHE A 157 -7.82 -9.31 -0.86
N ARG A 158 -7.34 -8.40 -1.71
CA ARG A 158 -7.35 -8.69 -3.15
C ARG A 158 -6.39 -9.86 -3.42
N PRO A 159 -6.66 -10.70 -4.43
CA PRO A 159 -5.68 -11.71 -4.84
C PRO A 159 -4.37 -10.99 -5.16
N LEU A 160 -3.26 -11.51 -4.64
CA LEU A 160 -1.96 -11.08 -5.09
C LEU A 160 -1.96 -11.30 -6.60
N ILE A 161 -1.82 -10.24 -7.38
CA ILE A 161 -1.57 -10.42 -8.80
C ILE A 161 -0.28 -11.23 -8.85
N GLN A 162 -0.35 -12.45 -9.38
CA GLN A 162 0.78 -13.34 -9.62
C GLN A 162 1.68 -12.79 -10.75
N THR A 163 1.89 -11.48 -10.77
CA THR A 163 2.95 -10.79 -11.50
C THR A 163 4.09 -10.39 -10.58
N TYR A 164 3.96 -10.60 -9.26
CA TYR A 164 5.03 -10.34 -8.28
C TYR A 164 5.89 -11.57 -7.95
N CYS A 165 5.55 -12.76 -8.45
CA CYS A 165 6.38 -13.97 -8.32
C CYS A 165 6.25 -14.79 -9.61
N PRO A 166 7.25 -14.82 -10.50
CA PRO A 166 7.30 -15.82 -11.55
C PRO A 166 7.49 -17.18 -10.88
N ALA A 167 6.41 -17.94 -10.74
CA ALA A 167 6.45 -19.35 -10.44
C ALA A 167 6.93 -20.12 -11.69
N THR A 168 8.14 -19.86 -12.15
CA THR A 168 8.81 -20.61 -13.23
C THR A 168 10.31 -20.60 -13.03
N ALA A 169 10.80 -21.35 -12.05
CA ALA A 169 12.17 -21.83 -12.07
C ALA A 169 12.18 -23.26 -11.54
N THR A 170 11.99 -24.22 -12.44
CA THR A 170 12.50 -25.58 -12.25
C THR A 170 14.00 -25.45 -11.95
N PRO A 171 14.50 -25.92 -10.79
CA PRO A 171 15.92 -25.80 -10.51
C PRO A 171 16.70 -26.65 -11.52
N PRO A 172 17.77 -26.12 -12.14
CA PRO A 172 18.57 -26.88 -13.08
C PRO A 172 19.29 -28.00 -12.34
N ALA A 173 19.12 -29.21 -12.86
CA ALA A 173 19.86 -30.39 -12.44
C ALA A 173 21.31 -30.28 -12.92
N SER A 174 22.25 -30.24 -11.96
CA SER A 174 23.71 -30.48 -12.01
C SER A 174 24.39 -29.43 -11.10
N THR A 175 25.25 -29.74 -10.12
CA THR A 175 26.14 -30.87 -9.92
C THR A 175 26.49 -30.91 -8.42
N LEU A 176 26.38 -32.10 -7.80
CA LEU A 176 27.02 -32.45 -6.52
C LEU A 176 28.55 -32.26 -6.66
N ALA A 177 29.40 -31.98 -5.67
CA ALA A 177 29.49 -32.36 -4.26
C ALA A 177 30.54 -31.41 -3.60
N SER A 178 30.64 -31.17 -2.29
CA SER A 178 30.87 -32.17 -1.25
C SER A 178 30.82 -31.54 0.16
N THR A 179 30.02 -32.17 1.05
CA THR A 179 30.31 -32.52 2.46
C THR A 179 30.55 -31.34 3.44
N VAL A 180 29.74 -31.14 4.49
CA VAL A 180 29.63 -32.01 5.67
C VAL A 180 28.18 -32.02 6.23
N THR A 181 27.59 -33.21 6.19
CA THR A 181 26.61 -33.82 7.11
C THR A 181 26.02 -32.95 8.25
N GLN A 182 24.69 -32.79 8.22
CA GLN A 182 23.79 -33.53 9.11
C GLN A 182 22.41 -33.69 8.46
N THR A 183 21.85 -34.86 8.72
CA THR A 183 20.77 -35.55 8.02
C THR A 183 19.40 -35.34 8.65
N ARG A 184 18.38 -35.22 7.77
CA ARG A 184 16.92 -35.47 7.97
C ARG A 184 16.27 -34.53 9.01
N GLU A 185 15.08 -33.98 8.79
CA GLU A 185 13.83 -34.64 8.41
C GLU A 185 12.87 -33.67 7.70
N ASP A 186 11.91 -34.30 7.04
CA ASP A 186 10.75 -33.79 6.31
C ASP A 186 10.18 -32.45 6.80
N LEU A 187 10.02 -31.51 5.87
CA LEU A 187 9.35 -30.23 6.07
C LEU A 187 7.86 -30.48 6.39
N PRO A 188 7.37 -30.27 7.62
CA PRO A 188 5.96 -30.40 7.91
C PRO A 188 5.29 -29.05 7.64
N THR A 189 4.21 -29.11 6.87
CA THR A 189 3.17 -28.09 6.79
C THR A 189 2.76 -27.66 8.22
N PRO A 190 2.84 -26.38 8.60
CA PRO A 190 2.54 -26.00 9.98
C PRO A 190 1.02 -25.98 10.17
N THR A 191 0.54 -27.11 10.70
CA THR A 191 -0.76 -27.22 11.37
C THR A 191 -0.58 -26.65 12.76
N HIS A 192 -1.39 -25.64 13.09
CA HIS A 192 -1.51 -24.96 14.39
C HIS A 192 -1.25 -25.86 15.62
N ARG A 193 -0.30 -25.51 16.52
CA ARG A 193 -0.35 -25.72 18.00
C ARG A 193 0.91 -25.24 18.77
N SER A 194 0.69 -24.35 19.75
CA SER A 194 1.45 -24.06 20.99
C SER A 194 2.98 -23.85 21.03
N THR A 195 3.37 -22.56 20.96
CA THR A 195 4.21 -21.76 21.89
C THR A 195 5.51 -22.32 22.51
N THR A 196 6.65 -21.84 22.01
CA THR A 196 7.87 -21.48 22.79
C THR A 196 8.39 -20.10 22.35
N GLU A 197 9.13 -19.40 23.22
CA GLU A 197 9.70 -18.06 22.94
C GLU A 197 10.71 -18.08 21.77
N GLU A 198 11.37 -19.21 21.54
CA GLU A 198 12.36 -19.38 20.47
C GLU A 198 11.71 -19.42 19.07
N GLU A 199 10.49 -19.95 18.96
CA GLU A 199 9.73 -19.94 17.69
C GLU A 199 9.15 -18.55 17.36
N TRP A 200 8.90 -17.71 18.36
CA TRP A 200 8.46 -16.32 18.15
C TRP A 200 9.56 -15.47 17.55
N ASP A 201 10.79 -15.62 18.02
CA ASP A 201 11.94 -14.93 17.45
C ASP A 201 12.16 -15.36 15.99
N ILE A 202 11.93 -16.63 15.66
CA ILE A 202 12.03 -17.14 14.28
C ILE A 202 10.88 -16.59 13.41
N SER A 203 9.62 -16.66 13.87
CA SER A 203 8.47 -16.14 13.13
C SER A 203 8.55 -14.62 12.92
N LEU A 204 8.95 -13.87 13.95
CA LEU A 204 9.09 -12.42 13.87
C LEU A 204 10.30 -12.04 13.00
N SER A 205 11.41 -12.77 13.10
CA SER A 205 12.57 -12.52 12.24
C SER A 205 12.29 -12.89 10.79
N GLU A 206 11.46 -13.90 10.52
CA GLU A 206 10.96 -14.22 9.18
C GLU A 206 10.01 -13.14 8.64
N GLU A 207 9.09 -12.62 9.45
CA GLU A 207 8.20 -11.51 9.08
C GLU A 207 8.98 -10.21 8.83
N ILE A 208 9.93 -9.88 9.72
CA ILE A 208 10.85 -8.75 9.54
C ILE A 208 11.68 -8.97 8.27
N ALA A 209 12.26 -10.16 8.07
CA ALA A 209 13.03 -10.47 6.87
C ALA A 209 12.18 -10.35 5.60
N GLN A 210 10.90 -10.75 5.63
CA GLN A 210 9.96 -10.51 4.53
C GLN A 210 9.71 -9.01 4.30
N MET A 211 9.63 -8.20 5.36
CA MET A 211 9.50 -6.75 5.25
C MET A 211 10.72 -6.10 4.57
N TRP A 212 11.91 -6.67 4.77
CA TRP A 212 13.17 -6.23 4.15
C TRP A 212 13.51 -6.94 2.83
N LYS A 213 12.71 -7.91 2.38
CA LYS A 213 12.88 -8.49 1.05
C LYS A 213 12.61 -7.42 0.01
N MET A 214 13.63 -7.15 -0.82
CA MET A 214 13.59 -6.13 -1.86
C MET A 214 12.38 -6.31 -2.80
N GLU A 215 11.99 -7.56 -3.07
CA GLU A 215 10.81 -7.91 -3.88
C GLU A 215 9.50 -7.35 -3.28
N ASN A 216 9.35 -7.37 -1.96
CA ASN A 216 8.16 -6.89 -1.26
C ASN A 216 8.07 -5.36 -1.18
N ILE A 217 9.20 -4.66 -1.29
CA ILE A 217 9.27 -3.19 -1.42
C ILE A 217 9.27 -2.74 -2.88
N GLY A 218 8.96 -3.65 -3.82
CA GLY A 218 8.85 -3.36 -5.25
C GLY A 218 10.19 -3.25 -5.99
N ILE A 219 11.29 -3.60 -5.33
CA ILE A 219 12.64 -3.70 -5.91
C ILE A 219 12.89 -5.17 -6.23
N ASN A 220 12.39 -5.62 -7.39
CA ASN A 220 12.75 -6.94 -7.87
C ASN A 220 14.19 -6.88 -8.39
N ALA A 221 15.01 -7.89 -8.04
CA ALA A 221 16.18 -8.15 -8.86
C ALA A 221 15.64 -8.45 -10.27
N PRO A 222 16.07 -7.72 -11.32
CA PRO A 222 15.60 -8.01 -12.67
C PRO A 222 15.87 -9.49 -12.92
N SER A 223 14.85 -10.22 -13.40
CA SER A 223 15.03 -11.62 -13.78
C SER A 223 16.23 -11.71 -14.72
N SER A 224 16.92 -12.85 -14.78
CA SER A 224 18.05 -13.00 -15.72
C SER A 224 17.67 -12.70 -17.18
N GLU A 225 16.37 -12.69 -17.48
CA GLU A 225 15.79 -12.35 -18.78
C GLU A 225 15.37 -10.87 -18.91
N GLU A 226 15.20 -10.14 -17.79
CA GLU A 226 14.84 -8.70 -17.74
C GLU A 226 16.05 -7.77 -17.53
N LYS A 227 17.25 -8.32 -17.29
CA LYS A 227 18.48 -7.54 -17.30
C LYS A 227 18.85 -7.22 -18.74
N LYS A 228 18.60 -5.98 -19.19
CA LYS A 228 19.45 -5.40 -20.24
C LYS A 228 20.88 -5.49 -19.71
N GLU A 229 21.71 -6.28 -20.38
CA GLU A 229 23.13 -6.31 -20.02
C GLU A 229 23.70 -4.90 -20.18
N THR A 230 24.75 -4.57 -19.42
CA THR A 230 25.42 -3.26 -19.53
C THR A 230 25.79 -2.94 -20.99
N THR A 231 26.07 -3.97 -21.79
CA THR A 231 26.30 -3.90 -23.24
C THR A 231 25.09 -3.39 -24.03
N ASP A 232 23.87 -3.81 -23.70
CA ASP A 232 22.64 -3.37 -24.35
C ASP A 232 22.27 -1.93 -23.99
N LEU A 233 22.47 -1.54 -22.72
CA LEU A 233 22.29 -0.15 -22.28
C LEU A 233 23.28 0.80 -22.97
N ILE A 234 24.55 0.37 -23.09
CA ILE A 234 25.57 1.14 -23.83
C ILE A 234 25.21 1.22 -25.32
N LYS A 235 24.62 0.16 -25.90
CA LYS A 235 24.19 0.16 -27.30
C LYS A 235 23.00 1.11 -27.53
N GLU A 236 22.02 1.09 -26.64
CA GLU A 236 20.87 2.01 -26.68
C GLU A 236 21.31 3.47 -26.48
N PHE A 237 22.23 3.73 -25.53
CA PHE A 237 22.85 5.03 -25.33
C PHE A 237 23.52 5.53 -26.62
N LYS A 238 24.32 4.69 -27.28
CA LYS A 238 24.99 5.05 -28.54
C LYS A 238 24.02 5.25 -29.70
N ASN A 239 22.93 4.49 -29.75
CA ASN A 239 21.93 4.60 -30.82
C ASN A 239 21.08 5.86 -30.67
N ASN A 240 20.81 6.30 -29.44
CA ASN A 240 20.02 7.49 -29.15
C ASN A 240 20.87 8.76 -28.98
N LEU A 241 22.16 8.69 -29.29
CA LEU A 241 23.08 9.82 -29.22
C LEU A 241 22.92 10.65 -30.50
N ASN A 242 22.33 11.83 -30.35
CA ASN A 242 22.21 12.83 -31.40
C ASN A 242 23.14 14.00 -31.10
N GLU A 243 24.10 14.25 -31.99
CA GLU A 243 24.91 15.46 -31.95
C GLU A 243 24.16 16.57 -32.68
N LEU A 244 23.77 17.62 -31.96
CA LEU A 244 23.14 18.80 -32.55
C LEU A 244 24.19 19.64 -33.30
N GLU A 245 23.74 20.44 -34.27
CA GLU A 245 24.61 21.35 -35.02
C GLU A 245 25.34 22.38 -34.13
N SER A 246 24.83 22.62 -32.90
CA SER A 246 25.44 23.44 -31.86
C SER A 246 26.66 22.79 -31.18
N GLY A 247 26.92 21.50 -31.44
CA GLY A 247 27.96 20.70 -30.77
C GLY A 247 27.51 20.10 -29.43
N GLU A 248 26.24 20.26 -29.06
CA GLU A 248 25.63 19.64 -27.88
C GLU A 248 25.17 18.21 -28.19
N ILE A 249 25.19 17.34 -27.18
CA ILE A 249 24.79 15.95 -27.30
C ILE A 249 23.43 15.76 -26.63
N GLU A 250 22.42 15.44 -27.42
CA GLU A 250 21.13 14.98 -26.94
C GLU A 250 21.15 13.44 -26.86
N VAL A 251 20.74 12.90 -25.72
CA VAL A 251 20.62 11.45 -25.55
C VAL A 251 19.37 11.10 -24.75
N ALA A 252 18.59 10.15 -25.25
CA ALA A 252 17.42 9.67 -24.54
C ALA A 252 17.82 8.93 -23.24
N PHE A 253 16.98 9.07 -22.21
CA PHE A 253 17.20 8.37 -20.95
C PHE A 253 17.14 6.85 -21.14
N PRO A 254 18.10 6.06 -20.60
CA PRO A 254 18.09 4.61 -20.76
C PRO A 254 16.98 4.00 -19.90
N TRP A 255 16.02 3.33 -20.54
CA TRP A 255 14.91 2.65 -19.85
C TRP A 255 15.20 1.15 -19.68
N ASN A 256 14.85 0.61 -18.51
CA ASN A 256 14.94 -0.82 -18.21
C ASN A 256 13.74 -1.62 -18.77
N ASP A 257 13.18 -1.20 -19.91
CA ASP A 257 12.00 -1.77 -20.59
C ASP A 257 10.69 -1.80 -19.79
N ASN A 258 10.69 -1.34 -18.53
CA ASN A 258 9.53 -1.29 -17.67
C ASN A 258 8.65 -0.04 -17.89
N LYS A 259 8.92 0.75 -18.95
CA LYS A 259 8.28 2.05 -19.25
C LYS A 259 6.75 1.97 -19.36
N ASN A 260 6.23 0.85 -19.89
CA ASN A 260 4.79 0.63 -20.06
C ASN A 260 4.06 0.38 -18.73
N ARG A 261 4.79 0.08 -17.65
CA ARG A 261 4.23 -0.17 -16.31
C ARG A 261 4.23 1.09 -15.42
N LEU A 262 4.85 2.18 -15.86
CA LEU A 262 4.79 3.45 -15.15
C LEU A 262 3.44 4.13 -15.40
N ALA A 263 2.62 4.23 -14.35
CA ALA A 263 1.41 5.04 -14.38
C ALA A 263 1.76 6.53 -14.47
N HIS A 264 0.86 7.31 -15.07
CA HIS A 264 1.00 8.77 -15.13
C HIS A 264 0.96 9.35 -13.70
N ASN A 265 2.01 10.05 -13.30
CA ASN A 265 2.16 10.60 -11.94
C ASN A 265 1.60 12.02 -11.79
N PHE A 266 0.85 12.54 -12.77
CA PHE A 266 0.38 13.93 -12.82
C PHE A 266 -0.30 14.39 -11.54
N ASN A 267 -1.31 13.65 -11.05
CA ASN A 267 -2.03 14.02 -9.85
C ASN A 267 -1.10 14.12 -8.61
N MET A 268 -0.14 13.21 -8.50
CA MET A 268 0.83 13.21 -7.41
C MET A 268 1.81 14.39 -7.54
N ALA A 269 2.29 14.66 -8.75
CA ALA A 269 3.16 15.81 -9.03
C ALA A 269 2.45 17.13 -8.73
N PHE A 270 1.18 17.26 -9.13
CA PHE A 270 0.37 18.45 -8.87
C PHE A 270 0.12 18.68 -7.37
N VAL A 271 -0.23 17.63 -6.62
CA VAL A 271 -0.41 17.75 -5.15
C VAL A 271 0.90 18.17 -4.47
N ARG A 272 2.04 17.60 -4.90
CA ARG A 272 3.36 18.00 -4.39
C ARG A 272 3.71 19.44 -4.76
N LEU A 273 3.38 19.88 -5.97
CA LEU A 273 3.55 21.26 -6.41
C LEU A 273 2.77 22.21 -5.51
N LYS A 274 1.48 21.94 -5.29
CA LYS A 274 0.64 22.78 -4.43
C LYS A 274 1.21 22.90 -3.02
N SER A 275 1.59 21.77 -2.42
CA SER A 275 2.22 21.74 -1.09
C SER A 275 3.56 22.50 -1.06
N ASN A 276 4.37 22.39 -2.12
CA ASN A 276 5.63 23.13 -2.24
C ASN A 276 5.39 24.63 -2.38
N PHE A 277 4.44 25.03 -3.21
CA PHE A 277 4.04 26.41 -3.44
C PHE A 277 3.58 27.08 -2.14
N ASP A 278 2.66 26.44 -1.41
CA ASP A 278 2.17 26.93 -0.12
C ASP A 278 3.35 27.15 0.86
N ARG A 279 4.30 26.20 0.91
CA ARG A 279 5.50 26.30 1.76
C ARG A 279 6.48 27.38 1.32
N LEU A 280 6.65 27.61 0.01
CA LEU A 280 7.52 28.67 -0.50
C LEU A 280 6.93 30.05 -0.25
N GLN A 281 5.60 30.17 -0.32
CA GLN A 281 4.89 31.39 0.01
C GLN A 281 5.05 31.74 1.50
N GLU A 282 4.87 30.77 2.40
CA GLU A 282 5.09 30.95 3.84
C GLU A 282 6.52 31.40 4.17
N LYS A 283 7.51 30.99 3.37
CA LYS A 283 8.92 31.33 3.56
C LYS A 283 9.39 32.56 2.78
N GLU A 284 8.49 33.22 2.04
CA GLU A 284 8.82 34.37 1.17
C GLU A 284 9.94 34.04 0.14
N MET A 285 10.00 32.79 -0.33
CA MET A 285 11.05 32.29 -1.23
C MET A 285 10.61 32.12 -2.70
N LEU A 286 9.35 32.45 -3.03
CA LEU A 286 8.80 32.28 -4.37
C LEU A 286 9.64 32.99 -5.44
N GLU A 287 10.01 34.26 -5.21
CA GLU A 287 10.77 35.05 -6.17
C GLU A 287 12.15 34.44 -6.47
N GLN A 288 12.83 33.92 -5.45
CA GLN A 288 14.14 33.27 -5.62
C GLN A 288 14.02 31.98 -6.44
N TYR A 289 12.93 31.24 -6.25
CA TYR A 289 12.68 30.00 -6.96
C TYR A 289 12.31 30.27 -8.44
N SER A 290 11.48 31.28 -8.69
CA SER A 290 11.15 31.75 -10.05
C SER A 290 12.38 32.29 -10.80
N ALA A 291 13.27 33.00 -10.09
CA ALA A 291 14.55 33.45 -10.63
C ALA A 291 15.45 32.28 -11.05
N MET A 292 15.53 31.19 -10.26
CA MET A 292 16.27 29.98 -10.66
C MET A 292 15.71 29.33 -11.93
N PHE A 293 14.38 29.23 -12.06
CA PHE A 293 13.78 28.70 -13.29
C PHE A 293 14.08 29.59 -14.49
N SER A 294 14.01 30.90 -14.32
CA SER A 294 14.34 31.87 -15.38
C SER A 294 15.80 31.76 -15.81
N GLU A 295 16.72 31.59 -14.85
CA GLU A 295 18.14 31.37 -15.12
C GLU A 295 18.34 30.06 -15.89
N GLN A 296 17.78 28.95 -15.42
CA GLN A 296 17.86 27.64 -16.06
C GLN A 296 17.29 27.64 -17.49
N LEU A 297 16.21 28.39 -17.71
CA LEU A 297 15.61 28.58 -19.03
C LEU A 297 16.55 29.38 -19.94
N ASN A 298 17.19 30.43 -19.41
CA ASN A 298 18.12 31.25 -20.19
C ASN A 298 19.43 30.52 -20.54
N ILE A 299 19.88 29.57 -19.72
CA ILE A 299 21.05 28.72 -20.00
C ILE A 299 20.67 27.41 -20.72
N ASN A 300 19.44 27.30 -21.23
CA ASN A 300 18.92 26.14 -21.96
C ASN A 300 19.05 24.81 -21.22
N ILE A 301 19.02 24.82 -19.88
CA ILE A 301 18.92 23.60 -19.07
C ILE A 301 17.48 23.06 -19.05
N ILE A 302 16.50 23.95 -19.13
CA ILE A 302 15.08 23.62 -19.24
C ILE A 302 14.47 24.31 -20.45
N GLU A 303 13.36 23.77 -20.95
CA GLU A 303 12.59 24.33 -22.06
C GLU A 303 11.09 24.28 -21.76
N MET A 304 10.31 25.10 -22.47
CA MET A 304 8.86 25.09 -22.38
C MET A 304 8.30 23.92 -23.21
N VAL A 305 7.46 23.10 -22.60
CA VAL A 305 6.83 21.96 -23.26
C VAL A 305 5.92 22.43 -24.40
N THR A 306 6.14 21.92 -25.61
CA THR A 306 5.29 22.21 -26.77
C THR A 306 4.09 21.25 -26.84
N PRO A 307 2.98 21.65 -27.49
CA PRO A 307 1.83 20.77 -27.71
C PRO A 307 2.15 19.48 -28.47
N GLU A 308 3.23 19.46 -29.25
CA GLU A 308 3.74 18.28 -29.93
C GLU A 308 4.46 17.31 -28.97
N MET A 309 5.24 17.84 -28.02
CA MET A 309 5.92 17.04 -26.97
C MET A 309 4.92 16.38 -26.02
N ASP A 310 3.82 17.06 -25.71
CA ASP A 310 2.74 16.54 -24.87
C ASP A 310 1.95 15.39 -25.54
N ARG A 311 2.07 15.26 -26.87
CA ARG A 311 1.45 14.21 -27.69
C ARG A 311 2.38 13.03 -28.00
N ALA A 312 3.65 13.07 -27.57
CA ALA A 312 4.62 12.02 -27.86
C ALA A 312 4.35 10.74 -27.04
N GLU A 313 4.49 9.58 -27.68
CA GLU A 313 4.32 8.28 -27.00
C GLU A 313 5.51 7.97 -26.07
N GLY A 314 5.31 8.14 -24.77
CA GLY A 314 6.29 7.81 -23.72
C GLY A 314 5.77 8.10 -22.31
N PRO A 315 6.41 7.58 -21.24
CA PRO A 315 6.03 7.91 -19.88
C PRO A 315 6.28 9.41 -19.61
N THR A 316 5.21 10.17 -19.41
CA THR A 316 5.27 11.58 -19.02
C THR A 316 5.41 11.67 -17.50
N SER A 317 6.48 12.33 -17.04
CA SER A 317 6.65 12.72 -15.64
C SER A 317 6.69 14.24 -15.59
N PRO A 318 5.58 14.92 -15.29
CA PRO A 318 5.55 16.37 -15.23
C PRO A 318 6.44 16.84 -14.08
N PHE A 319 7.45 17.62 -14.43
CA PHE A 319 8.14 18.46 -13.47
C PHE A 319 7.32 19.73 -13.27
N PRO A 320 7.17 20.22 -12.03
CA PRO A 320 6.39 21.41 -11.79
C PRO A 320 7.09 22.63 -12.37
N THR A 321 6.47 23.25 -13.37
CA THR A 321 6.77 24.61 -13.84
C THR A 321 5.54 25.48 -13.68
N GLU A 322 5.74 26.76 -13.36
CA GLU A 322 4.65 27.70 -13.11
C GLU A 322 3.70 27.82 -14.31
N PRO A 323 2.38 27.94 -14.09
CA PRO A 323 1.46 28.38 -15.12
C PRO A 323 1.67 29.90 -15.36
N SER A 324 1.85 30.26 -16.62
CA SER A 324 1.85 31.65 -17.14
C SER A 324 0.54 32.37 -16.91
#